data_AF-A0AB37D155-F1
#
_entry.id   AF-A0AB37D155-F1
#
_cell.length_a   1.000
_cell.length_b   1.000
_cell.length_c   1.000
_cell.angle_alpha   90.00
_cell.angle_beta   90.00
_cell.angle_gamma   90.00
#
_symmetry.space_group_name_H-M   'P 1'
#
loop_
_entity.id
_entity.type
_entity.pdbx_description
1 polymer ?
#
loop_
_entity_poly.entity_id
_entity_poly.type
_entity_poly.pdbx_seq_one_letter_code
_entity_poly.pdbx_strand_id
1 'polypeptide(L)'
;MGKFNLIDEPWVPVMTNDKGETQEVSLAEIFQNAQQYKALAGDSPTQDFAVLRVLLAILHTVFSRFDAEGNAYNYFEIDEQLRQITVIDEDDNDIEDYADALHDTWVELWEKKQCPSIVEEYLEQWHEHFYLFDDEYPFFQVTEKMMEPQNINKVKPSSVSGKNINRLISESGNKIALFSPKYEARKKKNKELLTAPEIARWLITFQGYSGLSDKVIFGDEKYKSSKGWLFDIGGTYLEGENLYDTLLLNLVLIDSQEIQLKKIQKPSWEYSDEELIKWYFSERKIDNIAELYTNWSRAIYINPEIDVNKPFEFNIVKLPDIDHQNQFVESMTTWRFNKSGENKNTYTPRKHQINQSMWRSFGLITLPHSDTEEQRRPGVMDWLDKIDKNIEEFEVKIQTVSMQDDGNATSWVPVNEINDSLKINDLVLTDVAQAGWLPRINEVIETTKTVIGYTYRTFMEDIRDIRQLSSNHQFVSRSVEELYYAVDLPFRNWLSSLQPSDSKVEQIFKWHAILKKIVDHQAEKTLENATYRDYVGIETDGEVENIITTYNRFKYYLNKRLEEGD
;
A
#
# COMPACT_ATOMS: atom_id res chain seq x y z
N MET A 1 -9.22 -1.26 -34.66
CA MET A 1 -8.88 -2.67 -34.35
C MET A 1 -7.84 -2.60 -33.27
N GLY A 2 -8.25 -3.03 -32.07
CA GLY A 2 -7.42 -3.00 -30.89
C GLY A 2 -6.08 -3.69 -31.10
N LYS A 3 -5.04 -3.13 -30.47
CA LYS A 3 -3.70 -3.73 -30.42
C LYS A 3 -3.31 -3.91 -28.96
N PHE A 4 -2.61 -5.02 -28.71
CA PHE A 4 -2.09 -5.42 -27.41
C PHE A 4 -3.20 -5.59 -26.36
N ASN A 5 -3.88 -6.75 -26.39
CA ASN A 5 -4.91 -7.08 -25.42
C ASN A 5 -4.27 -7.62 -24.13
N LEU A 6 -4.58 -7.02 -22.99
CA LEU A 6 -4.02 -7.39 -21.69
C LEU A 6 -4.44 -8.79 -21.21
N ILE A 7 -5.51 -9.36 -21.77
CA ILE A 7 -5.97 -10.71 -21.46
C ILE A 7 -5.07 -11.77 -22.11
N ASP A 8 -4.64 -11.52 -23.34
CA ASP A 8 -3.92 -12.50 -24.16
C ASP A 8 -2.40 -12.28 -24.17
N GLU A 9 -1.97 -11.02 -24.18
CA GLU A 9 -0.57 -10.66 -24.35
C GLU A 9 0.17 -10.64 -23.00
N PRO A 10 1.42 -11.12 -22.93
CA PRO A 10 2.19 -11.08 -21.71
C PRO A 10 2.59 -9.66 -21.35
N TRP A 11 2.20 -9.20 -20.15
CA TRP A 11 2.51 -7.85 -19.69
C TRP A 11 2.76 -7.71 -18.20
N VAL A 12 2.46 -8.73 -17.39
CA VAL A 12 2.67 -8.70 -15.94
C VAL A 12 3.89 -9.56 -15.59
N PRO A 13 4.99 -8.96 -15.12
CA PRO A 13 6.11 -9.71 -14.60
C PRO A 13 5.72 -10.44 -13.31
N VAL A 14 5.99 -11.74 -13.26
CA VAL A 14 5.79 -12.60 -12.09
C VAL A 14 7.08 -13.32 -11.75
N MET A 15 7.32 -13.55 -10.46
CA MET A 15 8.41 -14.38 -9.97
C MET A 15 7.99 -15.85 -9.98
N THR A 16 8.78 -16.71 -10.61
CA THR A 16 8.46 -18.15 -10.79
C THR A 16 9.05 -19.04 -9.71
N ASN A 17 10.03 -18.53 -8.95
CA ASN A 17 10.67 -19.27 -7.85
C ASN A 17 11.42 -18.35 -6.89
N ASP A 18 11.86 -18.91 -5.77
CA ASP A 18 12.58 -18.18 -4.71
C ASP A 18 14.00 -17.74 -5.11
N LYS A 19 14.49 -18.09 -6.31
CA LYS A 19 15.77 -17.61 -6.84
C LYS A 19 15.64 -16.29 -7.59
N GLY A 20 14.41 -15.78 -7.75
CA GLY A 20 14.15 -14.51 -8.43
C GLY A 20 14.08 -14.62 -9.95
N GLU A 21 13.85 -15.81 -10.51
CA GLU A 21 13.58 -15.95 -11.94
C GLU A 21 12.20 -15.37 -12.28
N THR A 22 12.13 -14.51 -13.28
CA THR A 22 10.91 -13.80 -13.67
C THR A 22 10.48 -14.14 -15.10
N GLN A 23 9.18 -14.03 -15.35
CA GLN A 23 8.59 -14.09 -16.69
C GLN A 23 7.44 -13.09 -16.80
N GLU A 24 7.15 -12.59 -18.00
CA GLU A 24 5.95 -11.79 -18.27
C GLU A 24 4.81 -12.71 -18.68
N VAL A 25 3.63 -12.52 -18.09
CA VAL A 25 2.42 -13.31 -18.33
C VAL A 25 1.21 -12.42 -18.60
N SER A 26 0.19 -12.96 -19.26
CA SER A 26 -1.08 -12.28 -19.54
C SER A 26 -2.06 -12.37 -18.34
N LEU A 27 -3.20 -11.66 -18.38
CA LEU A 27 -4.22 -11.84 -17.33
C LEU A 27 -4.79 -13.26 -17.32
N ALA A 28 -5.03 -13.87 -18.50
CA ALA A 28 -5.49 -15.25 -18.58
C ALA A 28 -4.49 -16.21 -17.92
N GLU A 29 -3.20 -16.07 -18.22
CA GLU A 29 -2.15 -16.90 -17.63
C GLU A 29 -1.99 -16.70 -16.13
N ILE A 30 -2.22 -15.48 -15.61
CA ILE A 30 -2.26 -15.21 -14.17
C ILE A 30 -3.36 -16.02 -13.51
N PHE A 31 -4.61 -15.87 -13.93
CA PHE A 31 -5.72 -16.51 -13.24
C PHE A 31 -5.69 -18.05 -13.40
N GLN A 32 -5.15 -18.56 -14.49
CA GLN A 32 -4.93 -20.00 -14.69
C GLN A 32 -3.85 -20.60 -13.77
N ASN A 33 -2.77 -19.83 -13.51
CA ASN A 33 -1.53 -20.37 -12.95
C ASN A 33 -0.99 -19.60 -11.73
N ALA A 34 -1.78 -18.74 -11.08
CA ALA A 34 -1.32 -17.90 -9.96
C ALA A 34 -0.66 -18.70 -8.82
N GLN A 35 -1.08 -19.94 -8.58
CA GLN A 35 -0.51 -20.86 -7.60
C GLN A 35 0.93 -21.30 -7.92
N GLN A 36 1.36 -21.15 -9.18
CA GLN A 36 2.72 -21.46 -9.65
C GLN A 36 3.66 -20.25 -9.54
N TYR A 37 3.13 -19.05 -9.31
CA TYR A 37 3.91 -17.81 -9.21
C TYR A 37 4.09 -17.42 -7.75
N LYS A 38 5.29 -16.98 -7.38
CA LYS A 38 5.60 -16.57 -6.01
C LYS A 38 5.02 -15.20 -5.65
N ALA A 39 5.18 -14.22 -6.53
CA ALA A 39 4.72 -12.86 -6.35
C ALA A 39 4.73 -12.10 -7.69
N LEU A 40 4.13 -10.92 -7.71
CA LEU A 40 4.39 -9.92 -8.75
C LEU A 40 5.86 -9.49 -8.69
N ALA A 41 6.43 -9.14 -9.85
CA ALA A 41 7.84 -8.80 -9.99
C ALA A 41 8.05 -7.63 -10.97
N GLY A 42 7.16 -6.63 -10.90
CA GLY A 42 7.19 -5.45 -11.75
C GLY A 42 8.39 -4.54 -11.49
N ASP A 43 8.35 -3.37 -12.12
CA ASP A 43 9.46 -2.41 -12.08
C ASP A 43 9.68 -1.83 -10.68
N SER A 44 8.62 -1.71 -9.87
CA SER A 44 8.71 -1.22 -8.49
C SER A 44 7.56 -1.71 -7.60
N PRO A 45 7.72 -1.73 -6.26
CA PRO A 45 6.67 -2.17 -5.34
C PRO A 45 5.37 -1.36 -5.45
N THR A 46 5.45 -0.06 -5.79
CA THR A 46 4.24 0.77 -6.00
C THR A 46 3.50 0.41 -7.29
N GLN A 47 4.22 -0.02 -8.33
CA GLN A 47 3.63 -0.57 -9.55
C GLN A 47 2.97 -1.92 -9.27
N ASP A 48 3.65 -2.83 -8.56
CA ASP A 48 3.08 -4.12 -8.18
C ASP A 48 1.80 -3.98 -7.36
N PHE A 49 1.79 -3.05 -6.41
CA PHE A 49 0.59 -2.77 -5.60
C PHE A 49 -0.58 -2.22 -6.43
N ALA A 50 -0.31 -1.36 -7.42
CA ALA A 50 -1.34 -0.86 -8.31
C ALA A 50 -1.91 -1.98 -9.22
N VAL A 51 -1.05 -2.84 -9.75
CA VAL A 51 -1.45 -4.00 -10.57
C VAL A 51 -2.22 -5.02 -9.74
N LEU A 52 -1.77 -5.33 -8.51
CA LEU A 52 -2.48 -6.22 -7.58
C LEU A 52 -3.93 -5.78 -7.38
N ARG A 53 -4.17 -4.48 -7.24
CA ARG A 53 -5.53 -3.94 -7.05
C ARG A 53 -6.41 -4.08 -8.30
N VAL A 54 -5.83 -4.00 -9.51
CA VAL A 54 -6.58 -4.31 -10.74
C VAL A 54 -6.96 -5.79 -10.79
N LEU A 55 -6.04 -6.69 -10.43
CA LEU A 55 -6.33 -8.13 -10.35
C LEU A 55 -7.43 -8.41 -9.32
N LEU A 56 -7.36 -7.78 -8.15
CA LEU A 56 -8.39 -7.89 -7.12
C LEU A 56 -9.72 -7.29 -7.56
N ALA A 57 -9.74 -6.20 -8.32
CA ALA A 57 -10.99 -5.63 -8.83
C ALA A 57 -11.72 -6.61 -9.76
N ILE A 58 -10.98 -7.37 -10.58
CA ILE A 58 -11.56 -8.47 -11.39
C ILE A 58 -12.18 -9.52 -10.47
N LEU A 59 -11.42 -10.01 -9.48
CA LEU A 59 -11.91 -11.05 -8.57
C LEU A 59 -13.10 -10.59 -7.70
N HIS A 60 -13.07 -9.38 -7.16
CA HIS A 60 -14.19 -8.80 -6.41
C HIS A 60 -15.45 -8.70 -7.29
N THR A 61 -15.28 -8.33 -8.56
CA THR A 61 -16.41 -8.21 -9.48
C THR A 61 -17.00 -9.57 -9.82
N VAL A 62 -16.16 -10.57 -10.08
CA VAL A 62 -16.61 -11.94 -10.39
C VAL A 62 -17.25 -12.59 -9.17
N PHE A 63 -16.57 -12.61 -8.02
CA PHE A 63 -17.03 -13.34 -6.85
C PHE A 63 -18.09 -12.62 -6.02
N SER A 64 -18.40 -11.36 -6.32
CA SER A 64 -19.65 -10.74 -5.84
C SER A 64 -20.86 -11.11 -6.71
N ARG A 65 -20.68 -11.89 -7.78
CA ARG A 65 -21.73 -12.23 -8.77
C ARG A 65 -21.90 -13.73 -8.94
N PHE A 66 -20.81 -14.47 -8.81
CA PHE A 66 -20.74 -15.91 -9.01
C PHE A 66 -20.05 -16.61 -7.83
N ASP A 67 -20.46 -17.85 -7.57
CA ASP A 67 -19.84 -18.74 -6.58
C ASP A 67 -18.53 -19.36 -7.10
N ALA A 68 -17.90 -20.23 -6.30
CA ALA A 68 -16.65 -20.91 -6.65
C ALA A 68 -16.79 -21.97 -7.75
N GLU A 69 -18.01 -22.34 -8.12
CA GLU A 69 -18.37 -23.22 -9.24
C GLU A 69 -18.66 -22.44 -10.52
N GLY A 70 -18.84 -21.12 -10.42
CA GLY A 70 -19.23 -20.24 -11.53
C GLY A 70 -20.73 -20.08 -11.72
N ASN A 71 -21.57 -20.51 -10.76
CA ASN A 71 -23.01 -20.24 -10.81
C ASN A 71 -23.30 -18.83 -10.30
N ALA A 72 -24.23 -18.13 -10.96
CA ALA A 72 -24.71 -16.84 -10.49
C ALA A 72 -25.50 -16.98 -9.18
N TYR A 73 -25.28 -16.07 -8.23
CA TYR A 73 -26.13 -15.99 -7.05
C TYR A 73 -27.55 -15.57 -7.42
N ASN A 74 -28.55 -16.01 -6.65
CA ASN A 74 -29.97 -15.80 -6.91
C ASN A 74 -30.58 -14.60 -6.16
N TYR A 75 -29.76 -13.72 -5.58
CA TYR A 75 -30.20 -12.54 -4.81
C TYR A 75 -30.34 -11.27 -5.68
N PHE A 76 -29.92 -11.33 -6.95
CA PHE A 76 -29.95 -10.21 -7.89
C PHE A 76 -30.01 -10.70 -9.34
N GLU A 77 -30.31 -9.78 -10.26
CA GLU A 77 -30.31 -10.05 -11.69
C GLU A 77 -28.93 -9.76 -12.31
N ILE A 78 -28.49 -10.65 -13.20
CA ILE A 78 -27.29 -10.51 -14.02
C ILE A 78 -27.71 -10.36 -15.50
N ASP A 79 -27.14 -9.37 -16.20
CA ASP A 79 -27.39 -9.16 -17.63
C ASP A 79 -26.51 -10.06 -18.54
N GLU A 80 -26.72 -9.96 -19.86
CA GLU A 80 -25.98 -10.76 -20.84
C GLU A 80 -24.47 -10.45 -20.88
N GLN A 81 -24.03 -9.31 -20.33
CA GLN A 81 -22.62 -8.92 -20.20
C GLN A 81 -22.05 -9.30 -18.83
N LEU A 82 -22.74 -10.18 -18.08
CA LEU A 82 -22.36 -10.65 -16.76
C LEU A 82 -22.32 -9.53 -15.70
N ARG A 83 -23.07 -8.44 -15.88
CA ARG A 83 -23.20 -7.36 -14.89
C ARG A 83 -24.38 -7.59 -13.97
N GLN A 84 -24.16 -7.39 -12.69
CA GLN A 84 -25.25 -7.23 -11.74
C GLN A 84 -25.99 -5.91 -11.99
N ILE A 85 -27.29 -5.98 -12.23
CA ILE A 85 -28.13 -4.81 -12.58
C ILE A 85 -29.09 -4.39 -11.47
N THR A 86 -29.35 -5.26 -10.50
CA THR A 86 -30.16 -4.96 -9.31
C THR A 86 -29.34 -5.05 -8.03
N VAL A 87 -29.70 -4.25 -7.04
CA VAL A 87 -29.20 -4.43 -5.66
C VAL A 87 -29.92 -5.62 -5.02
N ILE A 88 -29.31 -6.18 -3.98
CA ILE A 88 -29.96 -7.20 -3.14
C ILE A 88 -31.14 -6.57 -2.40
N ASP A 89 -32.21 -7.33 -2.19
CA ASP A 89 -33.35 -6.89 -1.38
C ASP A 89 -32.88 -6.55 0.05
N GLU A 90 -33.49 -5.55 0.67
CA GLU A 90 -33.13 -5.12 2.02
C GLU A 90 -33.78 -5.99 3.11
N ASP A 91 -34.41 -7.12 2.75
CA ASP A 91 -34.82 -8.14 3.74
C ASP A 91 -33.57 -8.70 4.43
N ASP A 92 -33.54 -8.64 5.77
CA ASP A 92 -32.41 -9.06 6.57
C ASP A 92 -31.99 -10.51 6.27
N ASN A 93 -32.93 -11.39 5.90
CA ASN A 93 -32.61 -12.79 5.56
C ASN A 93 -31.79 -12.93 4.27
N ASP A 94 -32.07 -12.15 3.23
CA ASP A 94 -31.38 -12.27 1.94
C ASP A 94 -29.92 -11.77 2.05
N ILE A 95 -29.67 -10.75 2.86
CA ILE A 95 -28.33 -10.22 3.10
C ILE A 95 -27.49 -11.20 3.93
N GLU A 96 -28.07 -11.79 4.99
CA GLU A 96 -27.39 -12.80 5.81
C GLU A 96 -27.08 -14.05 4.98
N ASP A 97 -28.05 -14.58 4.22
CA ASP A 97 -27.86 -15.75 3.36
C ASP A 97 -26.79 -15.49 2.28
N TYR A 98 -26.75 -14.28 1.69
CA TYR A 98 -25.73 -13.90 0.74
C TYR A 98 -24.33 -13.77 1.38
N ALA A 99 -24.25 -13.25 2.61
CA ALA A 99 -22.98 -13.17 3.34
C ALA A 99 -22.42 -14.57 3.59
N ASP A 100 -23.27 -15.53 3.99
CA ASP A 100 -22.88 -16.93 4.17
C ASP A 100 -22.40 -17.55 2.83
N ALA A 101 -23.12 -17.31 1.73
CA ALA A 101 -22.74 -17.81 0.40
C ALA A 101 -21.39 -17.24 -0.09
N LEU A 102 -21.09 -15.97 0.20
CA LEU A 102 -19.79 -15.36 -0.09
C LEU A 102 -18.67 -15.96 0.78
N HIS A 103 -18.96 -16.27 2.05
CA HIS A 103 -17.99 -16.91 2.93
C HIS A 103 -17.67 -18.32 2.43
N ASP A 104 -18.68 -19.12 2.12
CA ASP A 104 -18.53 -20.46 1.53
C ASP A 104 -17.72 -20.41 0.23
N THR A 105 -18.04 -19.46 -0.66
CA THR A 105 -17.28 -19.24 -1.90
C THR A 105 -15.81 -18.96 -1.63
N TRP A 106 -15.49 -18.10 -0.65
CA TRP A 106 -14.10 -17.84 -0.32
C TRP A 106 -13.38 -19.09 0.22
N VAL A 107 -14.03 -19.86 1.11
CA VAL A 107 -13.48 -21.10 1.67
C VAL A 107 -13.19 -22.11 0.57
N GLU A 108 -14.13 -22.31 -0.34
CA GLU A 108 -13.95 -23.24 -1.45
C GLU A 108 -12.83 -22.83 -2.41
N LEU A 109 -12.71 -21.54 -2.73
CA LEU A 109 -11.58 -21.03 -3.51
C LEU A 109 -10.25 -21.32 -2.79
N TRP A 110 -10.21 -21.07 -1.48
CA TRP A 110 -9.03 -21.32 -0.66
C TRP A 110 -8.61 -22.80 -0.68
N GLU A 111 -9.57 -23.72 -0.61
CA GLU A 111 -9.33 -25.16 -0.67
C GLU A 111 -8.91 -25.64 -2.08
N LYS A 112 -9.55 -25.11 -3.14
CA LYS A 112 -9.30 -25.51 -4.54
C LYS A 112 -7.93 -25.06 -5.05
N LYS A 113 -7.36 -23.97 -4.51
CA LYS A 113 -6.04 -23.40 -4.90
C LYS A 113 -5.92 -23.08 -6.40
N GLN A 114 -7.04 -22.77 -7.05
CA GLN A 114 -7.10 -22.44 -8.47
C GLN A 114 -8.31 -21.52 -8.75
N CYS A 115 -8.20 -20.62 -9.73
CA CYS A 115 -9.35 -19.83 -10.16
C CYS A 115 -10.31 -20.71 -11.00
N PRO A 116 -11.64 -20.65 -10.74
CA PRO A 116 -12.64 -21.28 -11.59
C PRO A 116 -12.75 -20.59 -12.96
N SER A 117 -13.31 -21.31 -13.95
CA SER A 117 -13.43 -20.83 -15.34
C SER A 117 -14.24 -19.54 -15.49
N ILE A 118 -15.15 -19.26 -14.55
CA ILE A 118 -15.97 -18.04 -14.55
C ILE A 118 -15.15 -16.75 -14.60
N VAL A 119 -13.91 -16.76 -14.07
CA VAL A 119 -13.00 -15.60 -14.19
C VAL A 119 -12.58 -15.38 -15.65
N GLU A 120 -12.26 -16.46 -16.37
CA GLU A 120 -11.93 -16.39 -17.80
C GLU A 120 -13.14 -16.03 -18.65
N GLU A 121 -14.30 -16.63 -18.35
CA GLU A 121 -15.57 -16.32 -19.04
C GLU A 121 -15.95 -14.84 -18.88
N TYR A 122 -15.74 -14.27 -17.69
CA TYR A 122 -15.92 -12.84 -17.46
C TYR A 122 -14.94 -11.99 -18.27
N LEU A 123 -13.65 -12.35 -18.30
CA LEU A 123 -12.66 -11.61 -19.08
C LEU A 123 -12.94 -11.68 -20.59
N GLU A 124 -13.35 -12.84 -21.09
CA GLU A 124 -13.74 -13.01 -22.50
C GLU A 124 -14.97 -12.16 -22.84
N GLN A 125 -15.96 -12.09 -21.94
CA GLN A 125 -17.13 -11.24 -22.12
C GLN A 125 -16.78 -9.74 -22.23
N TRP A 126 -15.68 -9.33 -21.61
CA TRP A 126 -15.16 -7.96 -21.62
C TRP A 126 -13.91 -7.77 -22.49
N HIS A 127 -13.59 -8.73 -23.37
CA HIS A 127 -12.32 -8.80 -24.09
C HIS A 127 -11.95 -7.51 -24.82
N GLU A 128 -12.92 -6.92 -25.52
CA GLU A 128 -12.74 -5.67 -26.28
C GLU A 128 -12.37 -4.45 -25.41
N HIS A 129 -12.60 -4.48 -24.09
CA HIS A 129 -12.29 -3.39 -23.17
C HIS A 129 -10.87 -3.49 -22.56
N PHE A 130 -10.15 -4.57 -22.88
CA PHE A 130 -8.79 -4.82 -22.39
C PHE A 130 -7.70 -4.58 -23.45
N TYR A 131 -8.04 -3.98 -24.60
CA TYR A 131 -7.02 -3.49 -25.53
C TYR A 131 -6.35 -2.23 -25.00
N LEU A 132 -5.01 -2.22 -24.95
CA LEU A 132 -4.24 -1.04 -24.53
C LEU A 132 -4.33 0.09 -25.56
N PHE A 133 -4.37 -0.25 -26.84
CA PHE A 133 -4.42 0.71 -27.95
C PHE A 133 -5.67 0.43 -28.78
N ASP A 134 -6.77 1.11 -28.45
CA ASP A 134 -8.05 0.98 -29.14
C ASP A 134 -8.72 2.33 -29.32
N ASP A 135 -9.55 2.46 -30.35
CA ASP A 135 -10.26 3.69 -30.69
C ASP A 135 -11.65 3.80 -30.04
N GLU A 136 -12.20 2.70 -29.52
CA GLU A 136 -13.54 2.63 -28.92
C GLU A 136 -13.49 2.38 -27.41
N TYR A 137 -12.75 1.36 -26.95
CA TYR A 137 -12.66 0.96 -25.54
C TYR A 137 -11.20 0.82 -25.05
N PRO A 138 -10.37 1.88 -25.13
CA PRO A 138 -8.99 1.78 -24.69
C PRO A 138 -8.92 1.58 -23.17
N PHE A 139 -8.26 0.50 -22.74
CA PHE A 139 -8.15 0.13 -21.33
C PHE A 139 -7.57 1.27 -20.49
N PHE A 140 -8.29 1.67 -19.42
CA PHE A 140 -7.88 2.72 -18.46
C PHE A 140 -7.65 4.11 -19.07
N GLN A 141 -8.26 4.36 -20.22
CA GLN A 141 -8.09 5.54 -21.04
C GLN A 141 -9.43 6.10 -21.50
N VAL A 142 -9.38 7.28 -22.11
CA VAL A 142 -10.50 7.89 -22.82
C VAL A 142 -10.19 7.94 -24.32
N THR A 143 -11.25 8.01 -25.12
CA THR A 143 -11.13 8.22 -26.57
C THR A 143 -10.65 9.64 -26.90
N GLU A 144 -10.20 9.84 -28.14
CA GLU A 144 -9.73 11.16 -28.63
C GLU A 144 -10.80 12.26 -28.46
N LYS A 145 -12.09 11.87 -28.57
CA LYS A 145 -13.24 12.75 -28.41
C LYS A 145 -13.23 13.49 -27.06
N MET A 146 -12.80 12.83 -25.98
CA MET A 146 -12.73 13.46 -24.66
C MET A 146 -11.63 14.52 -24.56
N MET A 147 -10.64 14.49 -25.44
CA MET A 147 -9.50 15.43 -25.46
C MET A 147 -9.76 16.68 -26.31
N GLU A 148 -10.92 16.78 -26.96
CA GLU A 148 -11.25 17.89 -27.84
C GLU A 148 -11.34 19.24 -27.09
N PRO A 149 -10.94 20.36 -27.72
CA PRO A 149 -10.87 21.67 -27.05
C PRO A 149 -12.18 22.16 -26.41
N GLN A 150 -13.35 21.72 -26.88
CA GLN A 150 -14.62 22.08 -26.25
C GLN A 150 -14.86 21.42 -24.89
N ASN A 151 -14.14 20.33 -24.58
CA ASN A 151 -14.31 19.58 -23.34
C ASN A 151 -13.36 20.07 -22.24
N ILE A 152 -12.34 20.87 -22.56
CA ILE A 152 -11.24 21.23 -21.65
C ILE A 152 -10.97 22.74 -21.58
N ASN A 153 -10.43 23.23 -20.47
CA ASN A 153 -10.14 24.66 -20.24
C ASN A 153 -8.97 25.25 -21.07
N LYS A 154 -8.33 24.45 -21.93
CA LYS A 154 -7.16 24.83 -22.73
C LYS A 154 -7.31 24.31 -24.16
N VAL A 155 -6.59 24.93 -25.09
CA VAL A 155 -6.58 24.53 -26.50
C VAL A 155 -6.02 23.12 -26.70
N LYS A 156 -5.16 22.65 -25.78
CA LYS A 156 -4.54 21.32 -25.84
C LYS A 156 -4.48 20.69 -24.46
N PRO A 157 -4.58 19.36 -24.36
CA PRO A 157 -4.36 18.63 -23.11
C PRO A 157 -2.90 18.76 -22.63
N SER A 158 -2.66 18.40 -21.37
CA SER A 158 -1.29 18.27 -20.87
C SER A 158 -0.65 17.02 -21.48
N SER A 159 0.69 17.01 -21.56
CA SER A 159 1.45 15.90 -22.13
C SER A 159 2.41 15.32 -21.09
N VAL A 160 2.54 14.00 -21.10
CA VAL A 160 3.48 13.23 -20.28
C VAL A 160 4.29 12.34 -21.20
N SER A 161 5.63 12.38 -21.07
CA SER A 161 6.54 11.58 -21.88
C SER A 161 6.99 10.30 -21.16
N GLY A 162 7.58 9.36 -21.91
CA GLY A 162 8.04 8.07 -21.38
C GLY A 162 8.96 8.19 -20.17
N LYS A 163 9.91 9.13 -20.16
CA LYS A 163 10.80 9.32 -19.00
C LYS A 163 10.12 9.94 -17.77
N ASN A 164 8.96 10.58 -17.95
CA ASN A 164 8.23 11.18 -16.84
C ASN A 164 7.30 10.16 -16.17
N ILE A 165 6.70 9.25 -16.95
CA ILE A 165 5.82 8.19 -16.41
C ILE A 165 6.62 7.02 -15.83
N ASN A 166 7.77 6.67 -16.45
CA ASN A 166 8.65 5.64 -15.94
C ASN A 166 9.38 6.14 -14.67
N ARG A 167 8.91 5.72 -13.50
CA ARG A 167 9.43 6.20 -12.21
C ARG A 167 10.82 5.68 -11.86
N LEU A 168 11.34 4.67 -12.56
CA LEU A 168 12.75 4.29 -12.47
C LEU A 168 13.67 5.38 -13.05
N ILE A 169 13.11 6.27 -13.87
CA ILE A 169 13.78 7.39 -14.50
C ILE A 169 13.24 8.65 -13.81
N SER A 170 13.75 8.99 -12.63
CA SER A 170 13.37 10.21 -11.90
C SER A 170 13.90 11.49 -12.59
N GLU A 171 13.41 11.74 -13.81
CA GLU A 171 13.80 12.85 -14.68
C GLU A 171 12.59 13.74 -14.95
N SER A 172 12.75 15.05 -14.75
CA SER A 172 11.77 16.04 -15.19
C SER A 172 12.35 16.83 -16.35
N GLY A 173 11.51 17.59 -17.06
CA GLY A 173 11.98 18.54 -18.07
C GLY A 173 13.01 19.56 -17.55
N ASN A 174 13.09 19.76 -16.22
CA ASN A 174 14.00 20.71 -15.57
C ASN A 174 15.21 20.07 -14.88
N LYS A 175 15.21 18.74 -14.65
CA LYS A 175 16.25 18.03 -13.90
C LYS A 175 16.52 16.66 -14.52
N ILE A 176 17.73 16.50 -15.06
CA ILE A 176 18.20 15.27 -15.71
C ILE A 176 18.54 14.21 -14.67
N ALA A 177 18.10 12.96 -14.90
CA ALA A 177 18.51 11.82 -14.08
C ALA A 177 19.90 11.32 -14.53
N LEU A 178 20.91 11.52 -13.67
CA LEU A 178 22.29 11.12 -13.95
C LEU A 178 22.52 9.60 -13.82
N PHE A 179 21.83 8.96 -12.87
CA PHE A 179 21.88 7.51 -12.63
C PHE A 179 20.51 6.93 -12.95
N SER A 180 20.32 6.55 -14.21
CA SER A 180 19.08 5.97 -14.71
C SER A 180 19.36 4.58 -15.30
N PRO A 181 18.46 3.60 -15.13
CA PRO A 181 18.62 2.28 -15.73
C PRO A 181 18.58 2.34 -17.26
N LYS A 182 17.97 3.38 -17.84
CA LYS A 182 18.04 3.66 -19.28
C LYS A 182 19.02 4.81 -19.54
N TYR A 183 20.08 4.53 -20.29
CA TYR A 183 21.05 5.56 -20.69
C TYR A 183 20.45 6.45 -21.79
N GLU A 184 20.67 7.76 -21.70
CA GLU A 184 20.21 8.71 -22.73
C GLU A 184 21.17 8.73 -23.92
N ALA A 185 20.86 7.98 -24.98
CA ALA A 185 21.65 8.00 -26.21
C ALA A 185 21.28 9.21 -27.06
N ARG A 186 22.25 10.10 -27.38
CA ARG A 186 22.04 11.36 -28.15
C ARG A 186 21.19 11.24 -29.42
N LYS A 187 21.10 10.04 -30.03
CA LYS A 187 20.32 9.79 -31.25
C LYS A 187 19.09 8.89 -31.06
N LYS A 188 18.94 8.19 -29.93
CA LYS A 188 17.88 7.18 -29.73
C LYS A 188 16.82 7.52 -28.69
N LYS A 189 16.98 8.61 -27.91
CA LYS A 189 15.97 9.02 -26.90
C LYS A 189 15.50 7.87 -26.00
N ASN A 190 16.44 7.03 -25.59
CA ASN A 190 16.14 5.71 -25.01
C ASN A 190 15.35 5.79 -23.70
N LYS A 191 15.45 6.89 -22.95
CA LYS A 191 14.63 7.13 -21.75
C LYS A 191 13.15 7.37 -22.06
N GLU A 192 12.84 7.78 -23.28
CA GLU A 192 11.46 8.00 -23.73
C GLU A 192 10.83 6.75 -24.34
N LEU A 193 11.60 5.68 -24.58
CA LEU A 193 11.07 4.46 -25.19
C LEU A 193 10.46 3.55 -24.12
N LEU A 194 9.23 3.12 -24.35
CA LEU A 194 8.51 2.13 -23.55
C LEU A 194 7.89 1.08 -24.47
N THR A 195 8.00 -0.17 -24.06
CA THR A 195 7.29 -1.30 -24.67
C THR A 195 5.82 -1.29 -24.27
N ALA A 196 4.95 -1.99 -25.01
CA ALA A 196 3.53 -2.09 -24.64
C ALA A 196 3.30 -2.68 -23.22
N PRO A 197 4.02 -3.73 -22.78
CA PRO A 197 4.00 -4.17 -21.38
C PRO A 197 4.34 -3.08 -20.37
N GLU A 198 5.44 -2.32 -20.60
CA GLU A 198 5.81 -1.20 -19.73
C GLU A 198 4.71 -0.13 -19.72
N ILE A 199 4.12 0.20 -20.87
CA ILE A 199 3.04 1.20 -20.98
C ILE A 199 1.83 0.77 -20.14
N ALA A 200 1.39 -0.49 -20.24
CA ALA A 200 0.25 -0.99 -19.47
C ALA A 200 0.48 -0.84 -17.96
N ARG A 201 1.64 -1.29 -17.45
CA ARG A 201 1.96 -1.21 -16.02
C ARG A 201 2.10 0.22 -15.53
N TRP A 202 2.79 1.08 -16.29
CA TRP A 202 2.96 2.49 -15.93
C TRP A 202 1.65 3.28 -16.04
N LEU A 203 0.75 2.94 -16.97
CA LEU A 203 -0.59 3.52 -17.08
C LEU A 203 -1.41 3.27 -15.80
N ILE A 204 -1.50 2.01 -15.37
CA ILE A 204 -2.20 1.61 -14.13
C ILE A 204 -1.59 2.34 -12.93
N THR A 205 -0.26 2.35 -12.83
CA THR A 205 0.46 3.03 -11.74
C THR A 205 0.19 4.54 -11.74
N PHE A 206 0.16 5.17 -12.92
CA PHE A 206 -0.01 6.62 -13.05
C PHE A 206 -1.42 7.06 -12.64
N GLN A 207 -2.46 6.26 -12.89
CA GLN A 207 -3.80 6.53 -12.37
C GLN A 207 -3.80 6.60 -10.82
N GLY A 208 -3.00 5.78 -10.15
CA GLY A 208 -2.85 5.78 -8.68
C GLY A 208 -1.91 6.84 -8.10
N TYR A 209 -0.91 7.31 -8.87
CA TYR A 209 0.21 8.15 -8.38
C TYR A 209 0.57 9.32 -9.34
N SER A 210 -0.40 10.18 -9.67
CA SER A 210 -0.22 11.23 -10.70
C SER A 210 0.45 12.52 -10.20
N GLY A 211 0.21 12.94 -8.95
CA GLY A 211 0.54 14.30 -8.47
C GLY A 211 -0.39 15.39 -9.06
N LEU A 212 0.00 16.67 -8.98
CA LEU A 212 -0.79 17.85 -9.45
C LEU A 212 -0.06 18.79 -10.42
N SER A 213 1.10 18.43 -10.96
CA SER A 213 1.93 19.34 -11.78
C SER A 213 1.31 19.78 -13.11
N ASP A 214 0.39 18.99 -13.66
CA ASP A 214 -0.36 19.29 -14.88
C ASP A 214 -1.40 20.40 -14.66
N LYS A 215 -1.94 20.98 -15.74
CA LYS A 215 -2.74 22.23 -15.66
C LYS A 215 -4.12 22.18 -16.31
N VAL A 216 -4.42 21.13 -17.07
CA VAL A 216 -5.63 21.04 -17.88
C VAL A 216 -6.71 20.31 -17.10
N ILE A 217 -7.92 20.87 -17.12
CA ILE A 217 -9.11 20.33 -16.46
C ILE A 217 -10.26 20.24 -17.48
N PHE A 218 -11.23 19.36 -17.25
CA PHE A 218 -12.50 19.38 -17.98
C PHE A 218 -13.33 20.63 -17.64
N GLY A 219 -13.98 21.21 -18.64
CA GLY A 219 -14.74 22.46 -18.53
C GLY A 219 -13.89 23.62 -18.02
N ASP A 220 -14.53 24.72 -17.61
CA ASP A 220 -13.84 25.88 -17.02
C ASP A 220 -14.01 25.98 -15.49
N GLU A 221 -14.91 25.18 -14.92
CA GLU A 221 -15.21 25.19 -13.49
C GLU A 221 -14.11 24.46 -12.69
N LYS A 222 -13.65 25.10 -11.61
CA LYS A 222 -12.60 24.52 -10.77
C LYS A 222 -13.19 23.52 -9.78
N TYR A 223 -12.51 22.40 -9.64
CA TYR A 223 -12.76 21.37 -8.65
C TYR A 223 -11.44 20.94 -7.99
N LYS A 224 -11.52 20.28 -6.84
CA LYS A 224 -10.37 19.65 -6.20
C LYS A 224 -9.92 18.50 -7.10
N SER A 225 -8.72 18.58 -7.65
CA SER A 225 -8.21 17.55 -8.56
C SER A 225 -7.53 16.42 -7.81
N SER A 226 -7.69 15.20 -8.31
CA SER A 226 -7.06 14.01 -7.75
C SER A 226 -5.54 14.05 -7.89
N LYS A 227 -4.82 13.56 -6.87
CA LYS A 227 -3.39 13.22 -6.96
C LYS A 227 -3.13 11.77 -7.38
N GLY A 228 -4.21 11.00 -7.60
CA GLY A 228 -4.18 9.55 -7.51
C GLY A 228 -4.51 9.11 -6.10
N TRP A 229 -5.47 8.18 -5.96
CA TRP A 229 -5.91 7.68 -4.66
C TRP A 229 -4.74 7.06 -3.88
N LEU A 230 -3.97 6.20 -4.55
CA LEU A 230 -2.84 5.49 -3.94
C LEU A 230 -1.74 6.44 -3.44
N PHE A 231 -1.68 7.65 -4.00
CA PHE A 231 -0.69 8.66 -3.62
C PHE A 231 -0.81 9.09 -2.15
N ASP A 232 -2.00 9.01 -1.55
CA ASP A 232 -2.26 9.46 -0.17
C ASP A 232 -2.36 8.32 0.85
N ILE A 233 -2.35 7.06 0.42
CA ILE A 233 -2.55 5.92 1.31
C ILE A 233 -1.23 5.31 1.83
N GLY A 234 -1.31 4.71 3.02
CA GLY A 234 -0.30 3.82 3.55
C GLY A 234 -0.69 2.39 3.20
N GLY A 235 -0.45 2.02 1.94
CA GLY A 235 -0.79 0.73 1.35
C GLY A 235 -0.34 -0.41 2.25
N THR A 236 -1.26 -1.31 2.60
CA THR A 236 -1.02 -2.48 3.45
C THR A 236 -1.79 -3.66 2.90
N TYR A 237 -1.11 -4.75 2.59
CA TYR A 237 -1.72 -5.96 2.03
C TYR A 237 -0.99 -7.20 2.55
N LEU A 238 -1.59 -8.38 2.38
CA LEU A 238 -1.03 -9.65 2.86
C LEU A 238 -0.39 -10.42 1.71
N GLU A 239 0.81 -10.96 1.91
CA GLU A 239 1.49 -11.85 0.96
C GLU A 239 1.50 -13.27 1.54
N GLY A 240 1.04 -14.23 0.74
CA GLY A 240 1.01 -15.66 1.06
C GLY A 240 2.21 -16.43 0.47
N GLU A 241 2.09 -17.75 0.32
CA GLU A 241 3.18 -18.58 -0.22
C GLU A 241 3.39 -18.43 -1.73
N ASN A 242 2.34 -18.01 -2.43
CA ASN A 242 2.26 -17.80 -3.86
C ASN A 242 1.29 -16.64 -4.19
N LEU A 243 1.19 -16.29 -5.47
CA LEU A 243 0.35 -15.19 -5.95
C LEU A 243 -1.14 -15.50 -5.78
N TYR A 244 -1.57 -16.75 -5.89
CA TYR A 244 -2.97 -17.13 -5.65
C TYR A 244 -3.38 -16.90 -4.20
N ASP A 245 -2.58 -17.36 -3.24
CA ASP A 245 -2.81 -17.11 -1.82
C ASP A 245 -2.79 -15.61 -1.52
N THR A 246 -1.86 -14.87 -2.12
CA THR A 246 -1.80 -13.42 -2.02
C THR A 246 -3.09 -12.77 -2.53
N LEU A 247 -3.65 -13.22 -3.66
CA LEU A 247 -4.92 -12.69 -4.16
C LEU A 247 -6.08 -13.00 -3.20
N LEU A 248 -6.23 -14.24 -2.73
CA LEU A 248 -7.34 -14.62 -1.85
C LEU A 248 -7.27 -14.00 -0.45
N LEU A 249 -6.07 -13.86 0.13
CA LEU A 249 -5.90 -13.18 1.42
C LEU A 249 -6.31 -11.70 1.36
N ASN A 250 -6.32 -11.10 0.16
CA ASN A 250 -6.71 -9.71 -0.05
C ASN A 250 -8.08 -9.54 -0.74
N LEU A 251 -8.77 -10.64 -1.05
CA LEU A 251 -10.11 -10.65 -1.63
C LEU A 251 -11.17 -10.48 -0.52
N VAL A 252 -11.35 -9.24 -0.06
CA VAL A 252 -12.32 -8.89 0.99
C VAL A 252 -13.76 -8.96 0.46
N LEU A 253 -14.34 -10.17 0.40
CA LEU A 253 -15.73 -10.33 -0.07
C LEU A 253 -16.75 -9.78 0.93
N ILE A 254 -16.43 -9.81 2.22
CA ILE A 254 -17.30 -9.34 3.29
C ILE A 254 -16.53 -8.37 4.19
N ASP A 255 -16.89 -7.09 4.15
CA ASP A 255 -16.28 -6.08 5.00
C ASP A 255 -16.78 -6.17 6.46
N SER A 256 -16.03 -5.59 7.40
CA SER A 256 -16.36 -5.68 8.83
C SER A 256 -17.67 -5.01 9.24
N GLN A 257 -18.24 -4.17 8.39
CA GLN A 257 -19.55 -3.53 8.60
C GLN A 257 -20.62 -4.08 7.66
N GLU A 258 -20.27 -5.03 6.78
CA GLU A 258 -21.16 -5.66 5.80
C GLU A 258 -21.89 -4.66 4.89
N ILE A 259 -21.32 -3.46 4.75
CA ILE A 259 -21.88 -2.38 3.94
C ILE A 259 -21.73 -2.71 2.46
N GLN A 260 -20.64 -3.39 2.08
CA GLN A 260 -20.33 -3.75 0.70
C GLN A 260 -21.29 -4.78 0.12
N LEU A 261 -21.94 -5.61 0.95
CA LEU A 261 -22.94 -6.60 0.51
C LEU A 261 -24.10 -5.93 -0.26
N LYS A 262 -24.44 -4.69 0.11
CA LYS A 262 -25.54 -3.92 -0.50
C LYS A 262 -25.11 -3.14 -1.73
N LYS A 263 -23.86 -3.27 -2.17
CA LYS A 263 -23.24 -2.45 -3.20
C LYS A 263 -22.82 -3.29 -4.39
N ILE A 264 -23.31 -2.90 -5.56
CA ILE A 264 -22.88 -3.47 -6.84
C ILE A 264 -21.42 -3.07 -7.05
N GLN A 265 -20.56 -4.06 -7.34
CA GLN A 265 -19.17 -3.82 -7.76
C GLN A 265 -19.14 -3.29 -9.20
N LYS A 266 -18.39 -2.20 -9.41
CA LYS A 266 -18.42 -1.42 -10.66
C LYS A 266 -17.01 -1.05 -11.14
N PRO A 267 -16.24 -2.02 -11.65
CA PRO A 267 -14.93 -1.73 -12.20
C PRO A 267 -15.05 -0.82 -13.44
N SER A 268 -14.04 0.01 -13.68
CA SER A 268 -14.12 1.05 -14.72
C SER A 268 -14.31 0.51 -16.15
N TRP A 269 -13.79 -0.67 -16.47
CA TRP A 269 -13.92 -1.25 -17.83
C TRP A 269 -15.34 -1.71 -18.18
N GLU A 270 -16.29 -1.75 -17.23
CA GLU A 270 -17.70 -2.08 -17.53
C GLU A 270 -18.52 -0.89 -18.06
N TYR A 271 -17.87 0.28 -18.20
CA TYR A 271 -18.50 1.54 -18.53
C TYR A 271 -17.72 2.28 -19.61
N SER A 272 -18.43 3.03 -20.44
CA SER A 272 -17.80 3.90 -21.43
C SER A 272 -17.08 5.08 -20.78
N ASP A 273 -16.12 5.67 -21.50
CA ASP A 273 -15.43 6.88 -21.05
C ASP A 273 -16.41 8.03 -20.75
N GLU A 274 -17.46 8.21 -21.56
CA GLU A 274 -18.52 9.20 -21.34
C GLU A 274 -19.25 9.01 -20.01
N GLU A 275 -19.60 7.76 -19.68
CA GLU A 275 -20.28 7.42 -18.44
C GLU A 275 -19.38 7.67 -17.24
N LEU A 276 -18.13 7.21 -17.29
CA LEU A 276 -17.15 7.42 -16.23
C LEU A 276 -16.87 8.91 -15.99
N ILE A 277 -16.67 9.69 -17.05
CA ILE A 277 -16.47 11.14 -16.91
C ILE A 277 -17.69 11.78 -16.25
N LYS A 278 -18.92 11.50 -16.72
CA LYS A 278 -20.14 12.03 -16.08
C LYS A 278 -20.23 11.63 -14.61
N TRP A 279 -19.84 10.40 -14.29
CA TRP A 279 -19.84 9.88 -12.93
C TRP A 279 -18.82 10.61 -12.04
N TYR A 280 -17.57 10.79 -12.47
CA TYR A 280 -16.56 11.52 -11.68
C TYR A 280 -16.98 12.95 -11.33
N PHE A 281 -17.83 13.58 -12.15
CA PHE A 281 -18.39 14.91 -11.91
C PHE A 281 -19.76 14.91 -11.22
N SER A 282 -20.30 13.74 -10.88
CA SER A 282 -21.54 13.61 -10.13
C SER A 282 -21.30 13.78 -8.63
N GLU A 283 -22.38 14.02 -7.87
CA GLU A 283 -22.35 14.05 -6.39
C GLU A 283 -22.19 12.65 -5.76
N ARG A 284 -22.03 11.60 -6.58
CA ARG A 284 -21.91 10.22 -6.10
C ARG A 284 -20.53 10.01 -5.48
N LYS A 285 -20.53 9.37 -4.31
CA LYS A 285 -19.30 8.87 -3.68
C LYS A 285 -19.00 7.46 -4.17
N ILE A 286 -17.71 7.16 -4.31
CA ILE A 286 -17.23 5.78 -4.49
C ILE A 286 -17.67 4.98 -3.28
N ASP A 287 -18.41 3.90 -3.52
CA ASP A 287 -19.04 3.09 -2.47
C ASP A 287 -18.81 1.58 -2.62
N ASN A 288 -17.99 1.15 -3.59
CA ASN A 288 -17.61 -0.24 -3.81
C ASN A 288 -16.10 -0.41 -4.09
N ILE A 289 -15.55 -1.57 -3.77
CA ILE A 289 -14.11 -1.87 -3.87
C ILE A 289 -13.62 -1.85 -5.32
N ALA A 290 -14.33 -2.50 -6.24
CA ALA A 290 -13.92 -2.60 -7.65
C ALA A 290 -13.80 -1.21 -8.32
N GLU A 291 -14.75 -0.31 -8.05
CA GLU A 291 -14.68 1.09 -8.49
C GLU A 291 -13.47 1.81 -7.88
N LEU A 292 -13.24 1.67 -6.57
CA LEU A 292 -12.11 2.31 -5.90
C LEU A 292 -10.75 1.82 -6.45
N TYR A 293 -10.64 0.53 -6.74
CA TYR A 293 -9.41 -0.10 -7.20
C TYR A 293 -9.09 0.22 -8.65
N THR A 294 -10.10 0.65 -9.42
CA THR A 294 -9.99 0.97 -10.84
C THR A 294 -10.29 2.44 -11.14
N ASN A 295 -10.33 3.28 -10.10
CA ASN A 295 -10.60 4.71 -10.20
C ASN A 295 -9.51 5.46 -10.96
N TRP A 296 -9.92 6.37 -11.83
CA TRP A 296 -9.01 7.23 -12.58
C TRP A 296 -8.73 8.54 -11.85
N SER A 297 -7.47 8.94 -11.80
CA SER A 297 -7.10 10.31 -11.39
C SER A 297 -6.97 11.26 -12.58
N ARG A 298 -6.80 10.71 -13.78
CA ARG A 298 -6.68 11.44 -15.04
C ARG A 298 -7.52 10.76 -16.11
N ALA A 299 -8.14 11.57 -16.96
CA ALA A 299 -8.49 11.10 -18.28
C ALA A 299 -7.20 11.04 -19.09
N ILE A 300 -6.85 9.86 -19.58
CA ILE A 300 -5.60 9.58 -20.29
C ILE A 300 -5.93 9.17 -21.72
N TYR A 301 -5.25 9.75 -22.70
CA TYR A 301 -5.38 9.36 -24.10
C TYR A 301 -4.03 9.00 -24.68
N ILE A 302 -3.92 7.79 -25.20
CA ILE A 302 -2.80 7.33 -26.03
C ILE A 302 -3.34 7.14 -27.45
N ASN A 303 -2.60 7.61 -28.45
CA ASN A 303 -2.99 7.40 -29.84
C ASN A 303 -2.95 5.88 -30.16
N PRO A 304 -4.05 5.27 -30.65
CA PRO A 304 -4.10 3.84 -30.94
C PRO A 304 -3.14 3.38 -32.07
N GLU A 305 -2.66 4.32 -32.88
CA GLU A 305 -1.65 4.12 -33.92
C GLU A 305 -0.21 4.40 -33.45
N ILE A 306 0.01 4.43 -32.13
CA ILE A 306 1.34 4.64 -31.55
C ILE A 306 2.35 3.57 -32.01
N ASP A 307 3.56 4.03 -32.32
CA ASP A 307 4.70 3.17 -32.63
C ASP A 307 5.62 3.12 -31.41
N VAL A 308 5.58 2.00 -30.67
CA VAL A 308 6.35 1.78 -29.44
C VAL A 308 7.87 1.83 -29.65
N ASN A 309 8.36 1.83 -30.90
CA ASN A 309 9.77 2.03 -31.21
C ASN A 309 10.19 3.51 -31.27
N LYS A 310 9.23 4.44 -31.11
CA LYS A 310 9.44 5.89 -31.06
C LYS A 310 9.27 6.42 -29.64
N PRO A 311 9.79 7.63 -29.35
CA PRO A 311 9.57 8.28 -28.06
C PRO A 311 8.10 8.29 -27.67
N PHE A 312 7.79 7.71 -26.51
CA PHE A 312 6.45 7.60 -25.97
C PHE A 312 5.98 8.93 -25.38
N GLU A 313 4.73 9.26 -25.63
CA GLU A 313 4.02 10.42 -25.10
C GLU A 313 2.52 10.10 -25.06
N PHE A 314 1.83 10.62 -24.05
CA PHE A 314 0.37 10.56 -23.96
C PHE A 314 -0.20 11.87 -23.40
N ASN A 315 -1.52 12.03 -23.56
CA ASN A 315 -2.23 13.22 -23.14
C ASN A 315 -3.04 12.98 -21.86
N ILE A 316 -3.11 14.00 -21.00
CA ILE A 316 -3.84 13.93 -19.74
C ILE A 316 -4.69 15.17 -19.47
N VAL A 317 -5.80 14.94 -18.77
CA VAL A 317 -6.70 15.95 -18.20
C VAL A 317 -7.04 15.54 -16.76
N LYS A 318 -7.05 16.49 -15.83
CA LYS A 318 -7.38 16.25 -14.41
C LYS A 318 -8.81 15.74 -14.26
N LEU A 319 -8.99 14.80 -13.33
CA LEU A 319 -10.29 14.39 -12.81
C LEU A 319 -10.46 14.83 -11.35
N PRO A 320 -11.71 14.96 -10.88
CA PRO A 320 -12.04 15.22 -9.48
C PRO A 320 -11.38 14.25 -8.49
N ASP A 321 -11.11 14.76 -7.30
CA ASP A 321 -10.54 14.00 -6.19
C ASP A 321 -11.61 13.14 -5.47
N ILE A 322 -11.18 12.04 -4.87
CA ILE A 322 -12.05 11.22 -4.01
C ILE A 322 -12.13 11.90 -2.64
N ASP A 323 -13.30 11.83 -2.00
CA ASP A 323 -13.45 12.23 -0.61
C ASP A 323 -12.61 11.32 0.31
N HIS A 324 -11.60 11.88 0.96
CA HIS A 324 -10.71 11.14 1.88
C HIS A 324 -11.32 10.90 3.26
N GLN A 325 -12.44 11.55 3.61
CA GLN A 325 -13.03 11.44 4.94
C GLN A 325 -13.80 10.12 5.08
N ASN A 326 -13.39 9.29 6.03
CA ASN A 326 -14.07 8.03 6.39
C ASN A 326 -14.32 7.11 5.17
N GLN A 327 -13.42 7.11 4.18
CA GLN A 327 -13.56 6.32 2.96
C GLN A 327 -13.20 4.84 3.20
N PHE A 328 -13.98 4.17 4.05
CA PHE A 328 -13.69 2.85 4.57
C PHE A 328 -13.88 1.69 3.59
N VAL A 329 -14.31 1.97 2.35
CA VAL A 329 -14.20 1.04 1.23
C VAL A 329 -12.73 0.65 1.00
N GLU A 330 -11.78 1.55 1.33
CA GLU A 330 -10.36 1.23 1.30
C GLU A 330 -9.97 0.24 2.41
N SER A 331 -9.78 -1.02 2.03
CA SER A 331 -9.34 -2.09 2.92
C SER A 331 -7.82 -2.15 3.13
N MET A 332 -7.02 -1.49 2.29
CA MET A 332 -5.55 -1.63 2.26
C MET A 332 -4.81 -0.38 2.73
N THR A 333 -5.35 0.41 3.66
CA THR A 333 -4.64 1.59 4.19
C THR A 333 -4.59 1.63 5.71
N THR A 334 -3.50 2.18 6.25
CA THR A 334 -3.51 2.70 7.62
C THR A 334 -4.31 4.01 7.69
N TRP A 335 -4.97 4.24 8.82
CA TRP A 335 -5.83 5.40 9.04
C TRP A 335 -5.23 6.34 10.09
N ARG A 336 -5.58 7.63 10.00
CA ARG A 336 -5.33 8.63 11.03
C ARG A 336 -6.63 9.33 11.37
N PHE A 337 -6.96 9.36 12.66
CA PHE A 337 -7.99 10.25 13.17
C PHE A 337 -7.49 11.68 13.28
N ASN A 338 -8.23 12.65 12.73
CA ASN A 338 -7.82 14.05 12.69
C ASN A 338 -8.51 14.85 13.82
N LYS A 339 -7.73 15.40 14.74
CA LYS A 339 -8.25 16.19 15.89
C LYS A 339 -8.51 17.66 15.56
N SER A 340 -8.04 18.12 14.40
CA SER A 340 -8.08 19.52 13.99
C SER A 340 -8.05 19.63 12.46
N GLY A 341 -8.24 20.86 11.95
CA GLY A 341 -8.27 21.15 10.51
C GLY A 341 -9.62 20.86 9.87
N GLU A 342 -9.64 20.84 8.55
CA GLU A 342 -10.85 20.64 7.73
C GLU A 342 -11.46 19.24 7.93
N ASN A 343 -10.61 18.23 8.16
CA ASN A 343 -11.03 16.84 8.40
C ASN A 343 -11.26 16.54 9.88
N LYS A 344 -11.53 17.55 10.72
CA LYS A 344 -11.67 17.35 12.17
C LYS A 344 -12.78 16.33 12.47
N ASN A 345 -12.49 15.41 13.41
CA ASN A 345 -13.36 14.32 13.85
C ASN A 345 -13.64 13.26 12.78
N THR A 346 -12.82 13.18 11.73
CA THR A 346 -12.89 12.11 10.72
C THR A 346 -11.55 11.42 10.56
N TYR A 347 -11.61 10.18 10.05
CA TYR A 347 -10.44 9.43 9.64
C TYR A 347 -10.06 9.80 8.20
N THR A 348 -8.77 9.91 7.94
CA THR A 348 -8.21 10.00 6.59
C THR A 348 -7.08 8.98 6.43
N PRO A 349 -6.76 8.56 5.19
CA PRO A 349 -5.61 7.70 4.95
C PRO A 349 -4.31 8.31 5.51
N ARG A 350 -3.41 7.44 5.94
CA ARG A 350 -2.11 7.80 6.51
C ARG A 350 -1.01 7.09 5.74
N LYS A 351 -0.12 7.85 5.12
CA LYS A 351 1.11 7.33 4.50
C LYS A 351 2.04 6.66 5.51
N HIS A 352 2.80 5.68 5.05
CA HIS A 352 3.95 5.15 5.78
C HIS A 352 5.05 6.20 5.89
N GLN A 353 5.85 6.15 6.96
CA GLN A 353 6.88 7.15 7.22
C GLN A 353 8.24 6.70 6.68
N ILE A 354 8.93 7.59 5.96
CA ILE A 354 10.31 7.35 5.55
C ILE A 354 11.23 7.25 6.77
N ASN A 355 12.29 6.42 6.66
CA ASN A 355 13.27 6.19 7.73
C ASN A 355 12.66 5.62 9.03
N GLN A 356 11.51 4.95 8.92
CA GLN A 356 10.88 4.24 10.01
C GLN A 356 10.51 2.83 9.56
N SER A 357 11.12 1.83 10.20
CA SER A 357 10.72 0.44 10.03
C SER A 357 9.25 0.23 10.38
N MET A 358 8.56 -0.58 9.58
CA MET A 358 7.14 -0.88 9.68
C MET A 358 6.71 -1.37 11.06
N TRP A 359 7.53 -2.17 11.76
CA TRP A 359 7.17 -2.70 13.07
C TRP A 359 6.93 -1.61 14.11
N ARG A 360 7.48 -0.40 13.92
CA ARG A 360 7.21 0.73 14.82
C ARG A 360 5.77 1.27 14.71
N SER A 361 5.08 0.89 13.64
CA SER A 361 3.68 1.18 13.34
C SER A 361 2.79 -0.06 13.46
N PHE A 362 3.30 -1.16 14.04
CA PHE A 362 2.58 -2.42 14.15
C PHE A 362 1.18 -2.26 14.77
N GLY A 363 1.06 -1.51 15.87
CA GLY A 363 -0.23 -1.27 16.50
C GLY A 363 -1.24 -0.56 15.59
N LEU A 364 -0.78 0.39 14.76
CA LEU A 364 -1.63 1.09 13.79
C LEU A 364 -2.15 0.16 12.69
N ILE A 365 -1.37 -0.86 12.36
CA ILE A 365 -1.66 -1.82 11.29
C ILE A 365 -2.50 -2.98 11.81
N THR A 366 -2.35 -3.40 13.06
CA THR A 366 -2.86 -4.70 13.52
C THR A 366 -3.94 -4.59 14.59
N LEU A 367 -3.86 -3.61 15.50
CA LEU A 367 -4.79 -3.53 16.63
C LEU A 367 -6.22 -3.25 16.14
N PRO A 368 -7.23 -3.97 16.68
CA PRO A 368 -8.63 -3.80 16.31
C PRO A 368 -9.12 -2.36 16.43
N HIS A 369 -10.23 -2.09 15.75
CA HIS A 369 -10.88 -0.79 15.81
C HIS A 369 -11.29 -0.41 17.25
N SER A 370 -11.02 0.82 17.63
CA SER A 370 -11.43 1.40 18.92
C SER A 370 -11.78 2.87 18.73
N ASP A 371 -13.06 3.20 18.92
CA ASP A 371 -13.51 4.60 18.90
C ASP A 371 -12.91 5.40 20.06
N THR A 372 -12.73 4.78 21.22
CA THR A 372 -12.15 5.44 22.41
C THR A 372 -10.68 5.78 22.24
N GLU A 373 -9.94 4.95 21.50
CA GLU A 373 -8.53 5.17 21.19
C GLU A 373 -8.33 5.84 19.84
N GLU A 374 -9.42 6.19 19.14
CA GLU A 374 -9.41 6.80 17.81
C GLU A 374 -8.55 5.99 16.81
N GLN A 375 -8.61 4.66 16.94
CA GLN A 375 -7.78 3.67 16.26
C GLN A 375 -8.59 2.93 15.22
N ARG A 376 -8.04 2.81 14.01
CA ARG A 376 -8.62 2.01 12.93
C ARG A 376 -7.51 1.37 12.09
N ARG A 377 -7.51 0.05 12.04
CA ARG A 377 -6.58 -0.74 11.21
C ARG A 377 -7.07 -0.85 9.76
N PRO A 378 -6.21 -1.29 8.82
CA PRO A 378 -6.63 -1.63 7.46
C PRO A 378 -7.71 -2.71 7.46
N GLY A 379 -8.74 -2.57 6.60
CA GLY A 379 -9.84 -3.53 6.50
C GLY A 379 -9.40 -4.95 6.09
N VAL A 380 -8.26 -5.11 5.41
CA VAL A 380 -7.70 -6.44 5.11
C VAL A 380 -7.30 -7.21 6.38
N MET A 381 -7.04 -6.52 7.49
CA MET A 381 -6.76 -7.16 8.77
C MET A 381 -8.03 -7.58 9.49
N ASP A 382 -9.13 -6.82 9.32
CA ASP A 382 -10.46 -7.30 9.74
C ASP A 382 -10.88 -8.52 8.93
N TRP A 383 -10.56 -8.52 7.64
CA TRP A 383 -10.80 -9.65 6.76
C TRP A 383 -10.03 -10.89 7.22
N LEU A 384 -8.73 -10.76 7.50
CA LEU A 384 -7.90 -11.85 8.02
C LEU A 384 -8.53 -12.49 9.26
N ASP A 385 -8.97 -11.70 10.24
CA ASP A 385 -9.64 -12.21 11.44
C ASP A 385 -10.94 -13.00 11.12
N LYS A 386 -11.63 -12.66 10.04
CA LYS A 386 -12.86 -13.35 9.59
C LYS A 386 -12.56 -14.70 8.94
N ILE A 387 -11.49 -14.79 8.16
CA ILE A 387 -11.11 -16.00 7.41
C ILE A 387 -10.13 -16.93 8.13
N ASP A 388 -9.39 -16.45 9.13
CA ASP A 388 -8.32 -17.18 9.82
C ASP A 388 -8.73 -18.58 10.30
N LYS A 389 -9.97 -18.72 10.79
CA LYS A 389 -10.50 -20.02 11.27
C LYS A 389 -10.66 -21.08 10.18
N ASN A 390 -10.68 -20.66 8.91
CA ASN A 390 -10.83 -21.50 7.74
C ASN A 390 -9.49 -21.83 7.07
N ILE A 391 -8.39 -21.28 7.58
CA ILE A 391 -7.06 -21.44 7.02
C ILE A 391 -6.24 -22.38 7.93
N GLU A 392 -5.46 -23.28 7.34
CA GLU A 392 -4.46 -24.03 8.09
C GLU A 392 -3.31 -23.09 8.50
N GLU A 393 -2.76 -23.27 9.70
CA GLU A 393 -1.68 -22.43 10.25
C GLU A 393 -0.59 -22.13 9.21
N PHE A 394 -0.35 -20.85 8.94
CA PHE A 394 0.60 -20.40 7.91
C PHE A 394 1.38 -19.16 8.33
N GLU A 395 2.49 -18.93 7.65
CA GLU A 395 3.25 -17.70 7.85
C GLU A 395 2.76 -16.61 6.88
N VAL A 396 2.12 -15.58 7.43
CA VAL A 396 1.68 -14.42 6.66
C VAL A 396 2.76 -13.34 6.64
N LYS A 397 2.93 -12.70 5.48
CA LYS A 397 3.81 -11.55 5.34
C LYS A 397 2.99 -10.30 5.07
N ILE A 398 2.96 -9.38 6.05
CA ILE A 398 2.31 -8.09 5.90
C ILE A 398 3.23 -7.19 5.07
N GLN A 399 2.76 -6.72 3.93
CA GLN A 399 3.47 -5.83 3.03
C GLN A 399 2.99 -4.39 3.22
N THR A 400 3.92 -3.44 3.15
CA THR A 400 3.59 -2.01 3.15
C THR A 400 4.19 -1.30 1.98
N VAL A 401 3.44 -0.35 1.44
CA VAL A 401 3.82 0.43 0.26
C VAL A 401 3.23 1.82 0.33
N SER A 402 4.02 2.84 0.05
CA SER A 402 3.56 4.23 0.01
C SER A 402 4.46 5.09 -0.87
N MET A 403 4.01 6.29 -1.17
CA MET A 403 4.71 7.24 -2.04
C MET A 403 5.07 8.52 -1.28
N GLN A 404 6.34 8.87 -1.27
CA GLN A 404 6.84 10.13 -0.76
C GLN A 404 6.63 11.24 -1.80
N ASP A 405 6.09 12.37 -1.35
CA ASP A 405 5.99 13.60 -2.14
C ASP A 405 7.12 14.59 -1.85
N ASP A 406 7.29 15.55 -2.75
CA ASP A 406 8.26 16.65 -2.64
C ASP A 406 7.93 17.69 -1.55
N GLY A 407 6.83 17.51 -0.80
CA GLY A 407 6.34 18.46 0.19
C GLY A 407 5.83 19.78 -0.39
N ASN A 408 5.72 19.90 -1.73
CA ASN A 408 5.24 21.12 -2.37
C ASN A 408 3.74 21.00 -2.64
N ALA A 409 2.96 21.77 -1.87
CA ALA A 409 1.50 21.76 -1.92
C ALA A 409 0.89 22.08 -3.30
N THR A 410 1.66 22.65 -4.23
CA THR A 410 1.19 22.97 -5.59
C THR A 410 1.46 21.88 -6.61
N SER A 411 2.42 20.98 -6.38
CA SER A 411 2.86 19.97 -7.34
C SER A 411 2.66 18.55 -6.85
N TRP A 412 2.95 18.26 -5.57
CA TRP A 412 2.89 16.92 -4.99
C TRP A 412 3.60 15.89 -5.87
N VAL A 413 4.84 16.22 -6.27
CA VAL A 413 5.58 15.34 -7.17
C VAL A 413 5.99 14.09 -6.39
N PRO A 414 5.74 12.86 -6.90
CA PRO A 414 6.30 11.64 -6.34
C PRO A 414 7.83 11.69 -6.43
N VAL A 415 8.54 11.61 -5.30
CA VAL A 415 10.02 11.72 -5.24
C VAL A 415 10.70 10.46 -4.73
N ASN A 416 9.99 9.59 -4.02
CA ASN A 416 10.55 8.35 -3.50
C ASN A 416 9.44 7.34 -3.18
N GLU A 417 9.81 6.06 -3.14
CA GLU A 417 8.92 4.98 -2.75
C GLU A 417 9.29 4.48 -1.35
N ILE A 418 8.27 4.08 -0.59
CA ILE A 418 8.43 3.47 0.74
C ILE A 418 7.86 2.08 0.63
N ASN A 419 8.67 1.06 0.92
CA ASN A 419 8.22 -0.32 1.04
C ASN A 419 8.91 -1.00 2.22
N ASP A 420 8.19 -1.89 2.89
CA ASP A 420 8.69 -2.70 4.01
C ASP A 420 7.76 -3.90 4.22
N SER A 421 8.24 -4.95 4.87
CA SER A 421 7.46 -6.16 5.14
C SER A 421 7.74 -6.76 6.51
N LEU A 422 6.72 -7.39 7.10
CA LEU A 422 6.86 -8.15 8.35
C LEU A 422 6.27 -9.54 8.18
N LYS A 423 7.06 -10.54 8.54
CA LYS A 423 6.64 -11.94 8.56
C LYS A 423 6.23 -12.32 9.98
N ILE A 424 5.07 -12.93 10.12
CA ILE A 424 4.51 -13.37 11.40
C ILE A 424 3.60 -14.58 11.15
N ASN A 425 3.47 -15.45 12.15
CA ASN A 425 2.47 -16.52 12.12
C ASN A 425 1.06 -15.92 12.20
N ASP A 426 0.13 -16.44 11.40
CA ASP A 426 -1.27 -16.00 11.30
C ASP A 426 -1.99 -16.05 12.66
N LEU A 427 -1.92 -17.17 13.37
CA LEU A 427 -2.56 -17.36 14.67
C LEU A 427 -1.96 -16.45 15.77
N VAL A 428 -0.69 -16.03 15.63
CA VAL A 428 -0.08 -15.00 16.49
C VAL A 428 -0.64 -13.61 16.15
N LEU A 429 -0.88 -13.33 14.87
CA LEU A 429 -1.39 -12.06 14.36
C LEU A 429 -2.89 -11.85 14.68
N THR A 430 -3.67 -12.93 14.74
CA THR A 430 -5.12 -12.90 15.01
C THR A 430 -5.50 -13.15 16.48
N ASP A 431 -4.54 -13.42 17.37
CA ASP A 431 -4.74 -13.54 18.83
C ASP A 431 -4.96 -12.16 19.50
N VAL A 432 -6.11 -11.56 19.20
CA VAL A 432 -6.57 -10.22 19.63
C VAL A 432 -7.10 -10.18 21.07
N ALA A 433 -7.18 -11.32 21.75
CA ALA A 433 -7.65 -11.38 23.14
C ALA A 433 -6.81 -10.46 24.03
N GLN A 434 -7.39 -9.95 25.13
CA GLN A 434 -6.67 -9.03 26.03
C GLN A 434 -5.35 -9.61 26.57
N ALA A 435 -5.30 -10.92 26.80
CA ALA A 435 -4.09 -11.65 27.20
C ALA A 435 -3.37 -12.35 26.01
N GLY A 436 -3.82 -12.07 24.79
CA GLY A 436 -3.36 -12.64 23.54
C GLY A 436 -2.02 -12.07 23.07
N TRP A 437 -1.49 -12.62 21.98
CA TRP A 437 -0.19 -12.20 21.43
C TRP A 437 -0.21 -10.76 20.93
N LEU A 438 -1.29 -10.33 20.29
CA LEU A 438 -1.29 -9.06 19.58
C LEU A 438 -1.13 -7.85 20.53
N PRO A 439 -1.88 -7.72 21.64
CA PRO A 439 -1.63 -6.66 22.61
C PRO A 439 -0.23 -6.73 23.24
N ARG A 440 0.28 -7.94 23.50
CA ARG A 440 1.61 -8.15 24.10
C ARG A 440 2.75 -7.72 23.17
N ILE A 441 2.66 -8.03 21.89
CA ILE A 441 3.62 -7.57 20.88
C ILE A 441 3.60 -6.04 20.81
N ASN A 442 2.42 -5.42 20.84
CA ASN A 442 2.31 -3.97 20.84
C ASN A 442 2.93 -3.34 22.11
N GLU A 443 2.71 -3.92 23.30
CA GLU A 443 3.36 -3.49 24.55
C GLU A 443 4.90 -3.57 24.46
N VAL A 444 5.43 -4.65 23.88
CA VAL A 444 6.87 -4.83 23.64
C VAL A 444 7.40 -3.75 22.69
N ILE A 445 6.66 -3.40 21.64
CA ILE A 445 7.03 -2.36 20.67
C ILE A 445 7.04 -0.99 21.34
N GLU A 446 6.03 -0.65 22.14
CA GLU A 446 6.00 0.62 22.88
C GLU A 446 7.11 0.70 23.93
N THR A 447 7.42 -0.41 24.60
CA THR A 447 8.57 -0.50 25.51
C THR A 447 9.88 -0.26 24.76
N THR A 448 10.05 -0.89 23.60
CA THR A 448 11.23 -0.73 22.73
C THR A 448 11.38 0.72 22.26
N LYS A 449 10.28 1.33 21.79
CA LYS A 449 10.24 2.76 21.41
C LYS A 449 10.56 3.67 22.57
N THR A 450 10.11 3.34 23.78
CA THR A 450 10.37 4.11 25.00
C THR A 450 11.84 4.00 25.43
N VAL A 451 12.44 2.81 25.37
CA VAL A 451 13.87 2.62 25.64
C VAL A 451 14.72 3.42 24.66
N ILE A 452 14.45 3.35 23.36
CA ILE A 452 15.25 4.01 22.33
C ILE A 452 14.96 5.52 22.28
N GLY A 453 13.68 5.87 22.15
CA GLY A 453 13.20 7.23 21.91
C GLY A 453 13.21 8.13 23.14
N TYR A 454 13.30 7.57 24.35
CA TYR A 454 13.41 8.32 25.60
C TYR A 454 14.68 7.95 26.39
N THR A 455 14.89 6.70 26.84
CA THR A 455 16.03 6.39 27.73
C THR A 455 17.38 6.68 27.05
N TYR A 456 17.58 6.13 25.86
CA TYR A 456 18.81 6.30 25.10
C TYR A 456 18.90 7.72 24.51
N ARG A 457 17.77 8.29 24.05
CA ARG A 457 17.73 9.70 23.62
C ARG A 457 18.25 10.64 24.71
N THR A 458 17.73 10.53 25.94
CA THR A 458 18.14 11.39 27.06
C THR A 458 19.62 11.21 27.35
N PHE A 459 20.14 9.97 27.35
CA PHE A 459 21.58 9.74 27.45
C PHE A 459 22.37 10.51 26.38
N MET A 460 21.93 10.48 25.12
CA MET A 460 22.61 11.21 24.03
C MET A 460 22.42 12.73 24.13
N GLU A 461 21.33 13.23 24.70
CA GLU A 461 21.10 14.66 25.00
C GLU A 461 22.07 15.14 26.08
N ASP A 462 22.24 14.37 27.14
CA ASP A 462 23.21 14.66 28.20
C ASP A 462 24.65 14.72 27.62
N ILE A 463 25.01 13.77 26.75
CA ILE A 463 26.30 13.76 26.04
C ILE A 463 26.45 14.99 25.13
N ARG A 464 25.38 15.38 24.41
CA ARG A 464 25.37 16.59 23.58
C ARG A 464 25.69 17.82 24.43
N ASP A 465 25.10 17.91 25.62
CA ASP A 465 25.21 19.07 26.50
C ASP A 465 26.59 19.14 27.16
N ILE A 466 27.12 18.00 27.64
CA ILE A 466 28.52 17.88 28.11
C ILE A 466 29.50 18.36 27.03
N ARG A 467 29.27 17.97 25.77
CA ARG A 467 30.09 18.34 24.60
C ARG A 467 29.82 19.76 24.08
N GLN A 468 28.85 20.49 24.63
CA GLN A 468 28.40 21.80 24.15
C GLN A 468 28.02 21.80 22.65
N LEU A 469 27.38 20.72 22.20
CA LEU A 469 26.90 20.55 20.83
C LEU A 469 25.46 21.05 20.65
N SER A 470 25.02 22.05 21.42
CA SER A 470 23.64 22.56 21.41
C SER A 470 23.22 23.13 20.04
N SER A 471 24.17 23.56 19.20
CA SER A 471 23.94 23.97 17.82
C SER A 471 23.84 22.82 16.82
N ASN A 472 24.22 21.59 17.21
CA ASN A 472 24.11 20.40 16.36
C ASN A 472 22.82 19.64 16.64
N HIS A 473 21.75 20.09 15.99
CA HIS A 473 20.42 19.49 16.13
C HIS A 473 20.33 18.03 15.65
N GLN A 474 21.31 17.53 14.89
CA GLN A 474 21.27 16.19 14.30
C GLN A 474 22.05 15.13 15.10
N PHE A 475 22.87 15.53 16.07
CA PHE A 475 23.70 14.58 16.83
C PHE A 475 22.86 13.51 17.53
N VAL A 476 21.82 13.94 18.26
CA VAL A 476 20.92 13.04 18.99
C VAL A 476 20.05 12.22 18.02
N SER A 477 19.50 12.86 16.98
CA SER A 477 18.60 12.16 16.04
C SER A 477 19.33 11.05 15.27
N ARG A 478 20.56 11.31 14.79
CA ARG A 478 21.39 10.30 14.12
C ARG A 478 21.71 9.13 15.06
N SER A 479 22.08 9.42 16.31
CA SER A 479 22.39 8.37 17.28
C SER A 479 21.17 7.48 17.58
N VAL A 480 19.97 8.08 17.64
CA VAL A 480 18.70 7.35 17.81
C VAL A 480 18.36 6.52 16.57
N GLU A 481 18.57 7.05 15.37
CA GLU A 481 18.37 6.34 14.10
C GLU A 481 19.34 5.15 13.97
N GLU A 482 20.62 5.31 14.33
CA GLU A 482 21.60 4.23 14.38
C GLU A 482 21.17 3.10 15.33
N LEU A 483 20.60 3.43 16.49
CA LEU A 483 20.09 2.43 17.42
C LEU A 483 18.85 1.72 16.87
N TYR A 484 17.91 2.43 16.25
CA TYR A 484 16.78 1.78 15.56
C TYR A 484 17.26 0.84 14.46
N TYR A 485 18.28 1.23 13.69
CA TYR A 485 18.88 0.36 12.66
C TYR A 485 19.50 -0.91 13.26
N ALA A 486 20.21 -0.79 14.39
CA ALA A 486 20.78 -1.94 15.09
C ALA A 486 19.72 -2.87 15.70
N VAL A 487 18.55 -2.34 16.05
CA VAL A 487 17.41 -3.08 16.63
C VAL A 487 16.55 -3.76 15.57
N ASP A 488 16.51 -3.21 14.35
CA ASP A 488 15.55 -3.62 13.30
C ASP A 488 15.58 -5.12 12.98
N LEU A 489 16.73 -5.64 12.53
CA LEU A 489 16.85 -7.06 12.17
C LEU A 489 16.63 -7.99 13.37
N PRO A 490 17.22 -7.76 14.56
CA PRO A 490 16.90 -8.54 15.75
C PRO A 490 15.42 -8.55 16.11
N PHE A 491 14.73 -7.41 16.00
CA PHE A 491 13.30 -7.33 16.29
C PHE A 491 12.48 -8.16 15.30
N ARG A 492 12.77 -8.04 14.00
CA ARG A 492 12.10 -8.84 12.96
C ARG A 492 12.29 -10.33 13.18
N ASN A 493 13.51 -10.76 13.51
CA ASN A 493 13.82 -12.17 13.79
C ASN A 493 13.08 -12.68 15.04
N TRP A 494 12.95 -11.85 16.07
CA TRP A 494 12.15 -12.20 17.24
C TRP A 494 10.68 -12.34 16.88
N LEU A 495 10.10 -11.35 16.19
CA LEU A 495 8.70 -11.34 15.79
C LEU A 495 8.34 -12.55 14.92
N SER A 496 9.18 -12.87 13.92
CA SER A 496 8.97 -14.00 13.02
C SER A 496 9.18 -15.35 13.70
N SER A 497 9.81 -15.39 14.87
CA SER A 497 10.06 -16.64 15.61
C SER A 497 8.94 -17.02 16.57
N LEU A 498 7.99 -16.12 16.81
CA LEU A 498 6.88 -16.36 17.73
C LEU A 498 5.96 -17.45 17.16
N GLN A 499 5.56 -18.38 18.02
CA GLN A 499 4.61 -19.44 17.69
C GLN A 499 3.38 -19.37 18.61
N PRO A 500 2.20 -19.84 18.16
CA PRO A 500 0.97 -19.74 18.95
C PRO A 500 1.09 -20.36 20.35
N SER A 501 1.79 -21.49 20.43
CA SER A 501 2.00 -22.26 21.66
C SER A 501 3.09 -21.72 22.59
N ASP A 502 3.83 -20.68 22.19
CA ASP A 502 4.94 -20.17 22.98
C ASP A 502 4.49 -19.54 24.31
N SER A 503 5.37 -19.58 25.31
CA SER A 503 5.20 -18.77 26.52
C SER A 503 5.44 -17.29 26.18
N LYS A 504 4.35 -16.52 26.18
CA LYS A 504 4.36 -15.06 25.99
C LYS A 504 5.39 -14.37 26.89
N VAL A 505 5.42 -14.72 28.18
CA VAL A 505 6.36 -14.15 29.17
C VAL A 505 7.81 -14.46 28.81
N GLU A 506 8.12 -15.71 28.48
CA GLU A 506 9.49 -16.10 28.12
C GLU A 506 9.96 -15.41 26.83
N GLN A 507 9.09 -15.29 25.83
CA GLN A 507 9.44 -14.62 24.57
C GLN A 507 9.66 -13.10 24.76
N ILE A 508 8.86 -12.45 25.62
CA ILE A 508 9.07 -11.05 25.99
C ILE A 508 10.42 -10.88 26.71
N PHE A 509 10.73 -11.76 27.66
CA PHE A 509 12.00 -11.72 28.38
C PHE A 509 13.21 -11.91 27.45
N LYS A 510 13.11 -12.85 26.50
CA LYS A 510 14.14 -13.03 25.45
C LYS A 510 14.36 -11.75 24.66
N TRP A 511 13.28 -11.08 24.24
CA TRP A 511 13.40 -9.80 23.55
C TRP A 511 14.04 -8.72 24.42
N HIS A 512 13.61 -8.56 25.67
CA HIS A 512 14.19 -7.58 26.59
C HIS A 512 15.70 -7.80 26.79
N ALA A 513 16.15 -9.06 26.89
CA ALA A 513 17.57 -9.38 26.97
C ALA A 513 18.34 -9.00 25.70
N ILE A 514 17.76 -9.25 24.52
CA ILE A 514 18.33 -8.86 23.22
C ILE A 514 18.43 -7.33 23.13
N LEU A 515 17.32 -6.62 23.41
CA LEU A 515 17.27 -5.16 23.37
C LEU A 515 18.29 -4.56 24.33
N LYS A 516 18.34 -5.01 25.60
CA LYS A 516 19.31 -4.56 26.60
C LYS A 516 20.73 -4.64 26.07
N LYS A 517 21.12 -5.79 25.50
CA LYS A 517 22.46 -6.01 24.94
C LYS A 517 22.78 -5.03 23.80
N ILE A 518 21.83 -4.77 22.90
CA ILE A 518 22.04 -3.86 21.76
C ILE A 518 22.21 -2.41 22.26
N VAL A 519 21.34 -1.97 23.16
CA VAL A 519 21.37 -0.59 23.68
C VAL A 519 22.62 -0.37 24.54
N ASP A 520 22.98 -1.35 25.38
CA ASP A 520 24.20 -1.32 26.19
C ASP A 520 25.45 -1.20 25.31
N HIS A 521 25.57 -2.03 24.27
CA HIS A 521 26.69 -1.98 23.33
C HIS A 521 26.81 -0.60 22.65
N GLN A 522 25.69 0.01 22.27
CA GLN A 522 25.70 1.33 21.64
C GLN A 522 26.08 2.45 22.64
N ALA A 523 25.63 2.35 23.89
CA ALA A 523 26.05 3.27 24.96
C ALA A 523 27.53 3.09 25.32
N GLU A 524 28.04 1.85 25.35
CA GLU A 524 29.45 1.53 25.59
C GLU A 524 30.35 2.11 24.50
N LYS A 525 29.97 2.02 23.22
CA LYS A 525 30.71 2.72 22.14
C LYS A 525 30.84 4.22 22.37
N THR A 526 29.81 4.86 22.93
CA THR A 526 29.88 6.29 23.27
C THR A 526 30.91 6.55 24.35
N LEU A 527 31.02 5.65 25.34
CA LEU A 527 32.00 5.70 26.42
C LEU A 527 33.43 5.38 25.92
N GLU A 528 33.60 4.40 25.03
CA GLU A 528 34.90 4.07 24.41
C GLU A 528 35.46 5.23 23.58
N ASN A 529 34.57 5.99 22.93
CA ASN A 529 34.92 7.18 22.15
C ASN A 529 34.84 8.48 22.97
N ALA A 530 34.84 8.38 24.30
CA ALA A 530 34.79 9.52 25.18
C ALA A 530 36.07 10.37 25.11
N THR A 531 35.88 11.67 25.06
CA THR A 531 36.95 12.67 25.05
C THR A 531 37.32 13.08 26.47
N TYR A 532 38.46 13.76 26.65
CA TYR A 532 38.82 14.36 27.94
C TYR A 532 37.70 15.26 28.51
N ARG A 533 37.01 16.00 27.64
CA ARG A 533 35.87 16.83 28.03
C ARG A 533 34.71 16.02 28.60
N ASP A 534 34.43 14.85 28.03
CA ASP A 534 33.35 13.98 28.49
C ASP A 534 33.59 13.50 29.93
N TYR A 535 34.86 13.28 30.30
CA TYR A 535 35.25 12.91 31.67
C TYR A 535 35.31 14.08 32.65
N VAL A 536 35.73 15.27 32.20
CA VAL A 536 35.71 16.49 33.03
C VAL A 536 34.27 16.91 33.32
N GLY A 537 33.39 16.80 32.32
CA GLY A 537 31.98 17.15 32.46
C GLY A 537 31.70 18.64 32.42
N ILE A 538 30.49 19.00 32.83
CA ILE A 538 30.00 20.36 33.03
C ILE A 538 29.42 20.50 34.44
N GLU A 539 29.44 21.70 35.00
CA GLU A 539 28.80 21.98 36.29
C GLU A 539 27.39 22.51 36.06
N THR A 540 26.40 21.81 36.63
CA THR A 540 24.99 22.17 36.55
C THR A 540 24.40 22.08 37.96
N ASP A 541 23.78 23.16 38.44
CA ASP A 541 23.18 23.25 39.79
C ASP A 541 24.11 22.86 40.96
N GLY A 542 25.43 23.07 40.80
CA GLY A 542 26.42 22.76 41.83
C GLY A 542 26.88 21.29 41.87
N GLU A 543 26.41 20.46 40.92
CA GLU A 543 26.90 19.10 40.70
C GLU A 543 27.66 19.00 39.37
N VAL A 544 28.70 18.15 39.34
CA VAL A 544 29.45 17.87 38.11
C VAL A 544 28.77 16.74 37.37
N GLU A 545 28.24 17.05 36.19
CA GLU A 545 27.67 16.08 35.27
C GLU A 545 28.72 15.69 34.22
N ASN A 546 29.14 14.43 34.25
CA ASN A 546 30.11 13.85 33.32
C ASN A 546 29.59 12.54 32.72
N ILE A 547 30.34 12.00 31.75
CA ILE A 547 29.92 10.79 31.04
C ILE A 547 29.69 9.58 31.94
N ILE A 548 30.42 9.45 33.05
CA ILE A 548 30.27 8.32 33.98
C ILE A 548 28.97 8.44 34.78
N THR A 549 28.67 9.64 35.32
CA THR A 549 27.41 9.88 36.06
C THR A 549 26.21 9.67 35.16
N THR A 550 26.27 10.21 33.94
CA THR A 550 25.21 10.08 32.94
C THR A 550 25.04 8.64 32.47
N TYR A 551 26.13 7.90 32.21
CA TYR A 551 26.07 6.49 31.83
C TYR A 551 25.47 5.62 32.94
N ASN A 552 25.83 5.83 34.20
CA ASN A 552 25.26 5.10 35.33
C ASN A 552 23.76 5.37 35.48
N ARG A 553 23.34 6.63 35.33
CA ARG A 553 21.92 7.02 35.32
C ARG A 553 21.16 6.35 34.18
N PHE A 554 21.74 6.34 32.98
CA PHE A 554 21.21 5.63 31.83
C PHE A 554 21.03 4.12 32.11
N LYS A 555 22.05 3.45 32.65
CA LYS A 555 22.00 2.03 33.01
C LYS A 555 20.90 1.72 34.03
N TYR A 556 20.75 2.56 35.04
CA TYR A 556 19.68 2.43 36.03
C TYR A 556 18.30 2.47 35.37
N TYR A 557 18.03 3.47 34.52
CA TYR A 557 16.73 3.58 33.84
C TYR A 557 16.50 2.51 32.79
N LEU A 558 17.55 2.03 32.11
CA LEU A 558 17.47 0.90 31.18
C LEU A 558 17.06 -0.38 31.91
N ASN A 559 17.75 -0.72 33.01
CA ASN A 559 17.42 -1.89 33.82
C ASN A 559 16.00 -1.80 34.36
N LYS A 560 15.65 -0.66 34.97
CA LYS A 560 14.31 -0.42 35.52
C LYS A 560 13.21 -0.71 34.49
N ARG A 561 13.35 -0.20 33.26
CA ARG A 561 12.33 -0.39 32.21
C ARG A 561 12.24 -1.81 31.66
N LEU A 562 13.32 -2.59 31.71
CA LEU A 562 13.35 -3.94 31.15
C LEU A 562 13.16 -5.04 32.20
N GLU A 563 13.30 -4.70 33.49
CA GLU A 563 13.13 -5.60 34.64
C GLU A 563 11.76 -5.42 35.33
N GLU A 564 11.06 -4.27 35.21
CA GLU A 564 9.72 -4.04 35.80
C GLU A 564 8.54 -4.74 35.06
N GLY A 565 8.81 -5.82 34.32
CA GLY A 565 7.77 -6.63 33.66
C GLY A 565 7.22 -7.79 34.50
N ASP A 566 7.56 -7.84 35.80
CA ASP A 566 7.19 -8.89 36.77
C ASP A 566 5.85 -8.60 37.49
#